data_AF-A0A2V8C675-F1
#
_entry.id   AF-A0A2V8C675-F1
#
_cell.length_a   1.000
_cell.length_b   1.000
_cell.length_c   1.000
_cell.angle_alpha   90.00
_cell.angle_beta   90.00
_cell.angle_gamma   90.00
#
_symmetry.space_group_name_H-M   'P 1'
#
loop_
_entity.id
_entity.type
_entity.pdbx_description
1 polymer ?
#
loop_
_entity_poly.entity_id
_entity_poly.type
_entity_poly.pdbx_seq_one_letter_code
_entity_poly.pdbx_strand_id
1 'polypeptide(L)'
;MTGGHIVNGRKTAPDASVTTELNGPSCGGMIAGSDVVKKVVKTGDIVIIPAGVPHGWTDIGDHVDYLSFRPSDHVLKAGYVHPSIRK
;
A
#
# COMPACT_ATOMS: atom_id res chain seq x y z
N MET A 1 5.76 2.05 -9.17
CA MET A 1 5.83 0.70 -9.77
C MET A 1 4.53 -0.02 -9.45
N THR A 2 3.94 -0.72 -10.42
CA THR A 2 2.74 -1.56 -10.25
C THR A 2 2.85 -2.83 -11.09
N GLY A 3 2.18 -3.91 -10.68
CA GLY A 3 2.19 -5.20 -11.41
C GLY A 3 3.27 -6.17 -10.93
N GLY A 4 3.49 -7.25 -11.65
CA GLY A 4 4.45 -8.29 -11.29
C GLY A 4 4.02 -9.13 -10.08
N HIS A 5 5.02 -9.67 -9.39
CA HIS A 5 4.87 -10.50 -8.20
C HIS A 5 5.93 -10.14 -7.14
N ILE A 6 5.63 -10.49 -5.89
CA ILE A 6 6.57 -10.31 -4.77
C ILE A 6 7.49 -11.53 -4.68
N VAL A 7 8.80 -11.30 -4.72
CA VAL A 7 9.84 -12.31 -4.50
C VAL A 7 10.26 -12.30 -3.03
N ASN A 8 10.38 -13.49 -2.43
CA ASN A 8 10.74 -13.69 -1.02
C ASN A 8 9.88 -12.86 -0.06
N GLY A 9 8.58 -12.79 -0.35
CA GLY A 9 7.64 -11.97 0.40
C GLY A 9 7.55 -12.36 1.87
N ARG A 10 7.60 -11.37 2.76
CA ARG A 10 7.35 -11.54 4.19
C ARG A 10 5.97 -10.99 4.52
N LYS A 11 5.12 -11.85 5.07
CA LYS A 11 3.81 -11.44 5.57
C LYS A 11 3.96 -10.51 6.77
N THR A 12 3.08 -9.51 6.86
CA THR A 12 2.95 -8.72 8.09
C THR A 12 2.38 -9.60 9.21
N ALA A 13 2.79 -9.34 10.44
CA ALA A 13 2.27 -10.08 11.59
C ALA A 13 0.76 -9.79 11.76
N PRO A 14 -0.05 -10.78 12.18
CA PRO A 14 -1.50 -10.65 12.25
C PRO A 14 -1.96 -9.60 13.29
N ASP A 15 -1.15 -9.33 14.30
CA ASP A 15 -1.39 -8.40 15.41
C ASP A 15 -0.74 -7.02 15.22
N ALA A 16 0.02 -6.82 14.13
CA ALA A 16 0.66 -5.54 13.86
C ALA A 16 -0.36 -4.48 13.42
N SER A 17 -0.17 -3.23 13.85
CA SER A 17 -1.05 -2.09 13.47
C SER A 17 -1.19 -1.92 11.96
N VAL A 18 -0.14 -2.23 11.19
CA VAL A 18 -0.20 -2.24 9.73
C VAL A 18 -1.31 -3.17 9.23
N THR A 19 -1.41 -4.38 9.80
CA THR A 19 -2.43 -5.39 9.48
C THR A 19 -3.80 -5.02 10.04
N THR A 20 -3.87 -4.54 11.28
CA THR A 20 -5.15 -4.36 11.99
C THR A 20 -5.78 -2.98 11.81
N GLU A 21 -5.04 -1.99 11.30
CA GLU A 21 -5.52 -0.59 11.24
C GLU A 21 -5.20 0.11 9.92
N LEU A 22 -4.05 -0.16 9.29
CA LEU A 22 -3.56 0.65 8.16
C LEU A 22 -3.89 0.09 6.78
N ASN A 23 -3.55 -1.17 6.51
CA ASN A 23 -3.63 -1.74 5.16
C ASN A 23 -4.13 -3.19 5.08
N GLY A 24 -4.54 -3.79 6.20
CA GLY A 24 -5.03 -5.17 6.22
C GLY A 24 -3.91 -6.21 6.09
N PRO A 25 -4.27 -7.51 6.07
CA PRO A 25 -3.31 -8.59 5.83
C PRO A 25 -2.54 -8.35 4.52
N SER A 26 -1.23 -8.19 4.63
CA SER A 26 -0.38 -7.88 3.48
C SER A 26 0.98 -8.57 3.56
N CYS A 27 1.79 -8.40 2.53
CA CYS A 27 3.19 -8.84 2.52
C CYS A 27 4.06 -7.79 1.84
N GLY A 28 5.34 -7.77 2.19
CA GLY A 28 6.35 -6.92 1.58
C GLY A 28 7.50 -7.74 1.02
N GLY A 29 8.15 -7.23 -0.02
CA GLY A 29 9.32 -7.86 -0.65
C GLY A 29 9.68 -7.16 -1.95
N MET A 30 10.64 -7.73 -2.68
CA MET A 30 11.07 -7.19 -3.97
C MET A 30 10.00 -7.48 -5.03
N ILE A 31 9.58 -6.45 -5.77
CA ILE A 31 8.69 -6.61 -6.92
C ILE A 31 9.52 -7.05 -8.13
N ALA A 32 9.14 -8.15 -8.77
CA ALA A 32 9.76 -8.65 -10.01
C ALA A 32 8.69 -9.08 -11.02
N GLY A 33 9.09 -9.22 -12.28
CA GLY A 33 8.21 -9.62 -13.39
C GLY A 33 8.38 -8.73 -14.60
N SER A 34 8.14 -9.29 -15.79
CA SER A 34 8.17 -8.56 -17.07
C SER A 34 6.98 -7.61 -17.25
N ASP A 35 5.91 -7.83 -16.48
CA ASP A 35 4.67 -7.05 -16.47
C ASP A 35 4.71 -5.88 -15.47
N VAL A 36 5.85 -5.65 -14.80
CA VAL A 36 6.02 -4.49 -13.92
C VAL A 36 6.01 -3.20 -14.73
N VAL A 37 5.10 -2.30 -14.38
CA VAL A 37 4.97 -0.98 -14.99
C VAL A 37 5.60 0.07 -14.08
N LYS A 38 6.52 0.86 -14.65
CA LYS A 38 7.06 2.07 -14.02
C LYS A 38 6.45 3.30 -14.70
N LYS A 39 5.96 4.23 -13.88
CA LYS A 39 5.45 5.55 -14.31
C LYS A 39 6.03 6.61 -13.39
N VAL A 40 6.47 7.71 -13.97
CA VAL A 40 6.77 8.93 -13.23
C VAL A 40 5.44 9.51 -12.76
N VAL A 41 5.34 9.78 -11.47
CA VAL A 41 4.15 10.36 -10.84
C VAL A 41 4.51 11.77 -10.38
N LYS A 42 3.64 12.74 -10.65
CA LYS A 42 3.79 14.14 -10.20
C LYS A 42 2.60 14.56 -9.35
N THR A 43 2.74 15.70 -8.68
CA THR A 43 1.65 16.31 -7.89
C THR A 43 0.39 16.47 -8.74
N GLY A 44 -0.74 16.00 -8.20
CA GLY A 44 -2.05 16.02 -8.87
C GLY A 44 -2.41 14.74 -9.64
N ASP A 45 -1.45 13.84 -9.87
CA ASP A 45 -1.76 12.54 -10.48
C ASP A 45 -2.51 11.62 -9.48
N ILE A 46 -3.40 10.79 -10.01
CA ILE A 46 -4.11 9.75 -9.24
C ILE A 46 -3.69 8.38 -9.77
N VAL A 47 -3.28 7.50 -8.85
CA VAL A 47 -2.93 6.11 -9.16
C VAL A 47 -3.97 5.18 -8.54
N ILE A 48 -4.67 4.40 -9.36
CA ILE A 48 -5.62 3.39 -8.92
C ILE A 48 -4.92 2.03 -8.93
N ILE A 49 -4.92 1.35 -7.79
CA ILE A 49 -4.25 0.06 -7.61
C ILE A 49 -5.30 -0.99 -7.22
N PRO A 50 -5.62 -1.95 -8.10
CA PRO A 50 -6.52 -3.05 -7.75
C PRO A 50 -5.99 -3.91 -6.60
N ALA A 51 -6.89 -4.60 -5.90
CA ALA A 51 -6.53 -5.54 -4.85
C ALA A 51 -5.59 -6.63 -5.38
N GLY A 52 -4.59 -7.00 -4.56
CA GLY A 52 -3.60 -8.03 -4.90
C GLY A 52 -2.49 -7.58 -5.86
N VAL A 53 -2.50 -6.34 -6.35
CA VAL A 53 -1.46 -5.83 -7.25
C VAL A 53 -0.26 -5.31 -6.45
N PRO A 54 0.95 -5.88 -6.63
CA PRO A 54 2.15 -5.33 -6.03
C PRO A 54 2.38 -3.90 -6.50
N HIS A 55 2.74 -3.03 -5.56
CA HIS A 55 3.01 -1.64 -5.85
C HIS A 55 4.03 -1.06 -4.89
N GLY A 56 4.76 -0.04 -5.34
CA GLY A 56 5.78 0.63 -4.53
C GLY A 56 6.43 1.79 -5.27
N TRP A 57 7.15 2.61 -4.52
CA TRP A 57 7.95 3.72 -5.05
C TRP A 57 9.37 3.25 -5.38
N THR A 58 9.99 3.88 -6.36
CA THR A 58 11.39 3.70 -6.77
C THR A 58 11.92 5.06 -7.17
N ASP A 59 13.25 5.19 -7.24
CA ASP A 59 13.91 6.41 -7.73
C ASP A 59 13.50 7.67 -6.94
N ILE A 60 13.30 7.50 -5.62
CA ILE A 60 12.96 8.58 -4.69
C ILE A 60 14.25 9.29 -4.28
N GLY A 61 14.40 10.57 -4.65
CA GLY A 61 15.57 11.37 -4.29
C GLY A 61 15.55 11.89 -2.85
N ASP A 62 14.38 12.28 -2.35
CA ASP A 62 14.18 12.81 -1.00
C ASP A 62 12.99 12.13 -0.32
N HIS A 63 11.76 12.58 -0.60
CA HIS A 63 10.54 12.01 -0.04
C HIS A 63 9.39 11.98 -1.07
N VAL A 64 8.31 11.27 -0.73
CA VAL A 64 7.04 11.28 -1.47
C VAL A 64 5.93 11.52 -0.47
N ASP A 65 5.23 12.65 -0.62
CA ASP A 65 4.00 12.93 0.10
C ASP A 65 2.79 12.56 -0.76
N TYR A 66 1.94 11.69 -0.24
CA TYR A 66 0.75 11.24 -0.94
C TYR A 66 -0.37 10.87 0.03
N LEU A 67 -1.61 11.08 -0.43
CA LEU A 67 -2.80 10.59 0.25
C LEU A 67 -3.16 9.22 -0.32
N SER A 68 -3.31 8.22 0.55
CA SER A 68 -3.81 6.90 0.17
C SER A 68 -5.21 6.69 0.75
N PHE A 69 -6.15 6.34 -0.13
CA PHE A 69 -7.47 5.85 0.28
C PHE A 69 -7.54 4.35 -0.02
N ARG A 70 -7.81 3.56 1.01
CA ARG A 70 -7.88 2.09 0.93
C ARG A 70 -9.18 1.63 1.59
N PRO A 71 -10.11 1.01 0.84
CA PRO A 71 -11.23 0.33 1.45
C PRO A 71 -10.71 -0.75 2.41
N SER A 72 -11.25 -0.79 3.63
CA SER A 72 -10.89 -1.82 4.61
C SER A 72 -11.47 -3.16 4.18
N ASP A 73 -10.65 -4.22 4.26
CA ASP A 73 -11.08 -5.62 4.09
C ASP A 73 -11.77 -6.13 5.38
N HIS A 74 -12.85 -5.45 5.79
CA HIS A 74 -13.61 -5.73 7.01
C HIS A 74 -12.82 -5.74 8.34
N VAL A 75 -11.54 -5.34 8.32
CA VAL A 75 -10.68 -5.18 9.49
C VAL A 75 -11.21 -4.05 10.39
N LEU A 76 -11.47 -2.89 9.80
CA LEU A 76 -12.07 -1.75 10.49
C LEU A 76 -13.60 -1.91 10.54
N LYS A 77 -14.17 -1.84 11.74
CA LYS A 77 -15.63 -1.88 11.94
C LYS A 77 -16.28 -0.57 11.49
N ALA A 78 -17.55 -0.65 11.10
CA ALA A 78 -18.34 0.53 10.77
C ALA A 78 -18.29 1.57 11.91
N GLY A 79 -18.03 2.83 11.55
CA GLY A 79 -17.86 3.93 12.52
C GLY A 79 -16.50 4.02 13.18
N TYR A 80 -15.52 3.18 12.81
CA TYR A 80 -14.15 3.33 13.30
C TYR A 80 -13.57 4.70 12.91
N VAL A 81 -12.97 5.39 13.90
CA VAL A 81 -12.21 6.62 13.72
C VAL A 81 -10.82 6.41 14.31
N HIS A 82 -9.79 6.59 13.49
CA HIS A 82 -8.40 6.42 13.93
C HIS A 82 -8.05 7.45 15.02
N PRO A 83 -7.36 7.07 16.11
CA PRO A 83 -7.03 7.98 17.21
C PRO A 83 -6.32 9.27 16.78
N SER A 84 -5.45 9.22 15.76
CA SER A 84 -4.71 10.40 15.28
C SER A 84 -5.58 11.49 14.66
N ILE A 85 -6.85 11.21 14.35
CA ILE A 85 -7.80 12.18 13.77
C ILE A 85 -9.02 12.41 14.68
N ARG A 86 -9.01 11.86 15.91
CA ARG A 86 -10.02 12.20 16.91
C ARG A 86 -9.74 13.62 17.41
N LYS A 87 -10.79 14.43 17.46
CA LYS A 87 -10.75 15.78 18.06
C LYS A 87 -10.63 15.71 19.57
#